data_AF-A0A4V2SMK4-F1
#
_entry.id   AF-A0A4V2SMK4-F1
#
_cell.length_a   1.000
_cell.length_b   1.000
_cell.length_c   1.000
_cell.angle_alpha   90.00
_cell.angle_beta   90.00
_cell.angle_gamma   90.00
#
_symmetry.space_group_name_H-M   'P 1'
#
loop_
_entity.id
_entity.type
_entity.pdbx_description
1 polymer ?
#
loop_
_entity_poly.entity_id
_entity_poly.type
_entity_poly.pdbx_seq_one_letter_code
_entity_poly.pdbx_strand_id
1 'polypeptide(L)' 'MQNGFVGSFIGRFRGECLNEHLFANLRNARSLIATWRDDNNHHRPHTGRDELTP' A
#
# COMPACT_ATOMS: atom_id res chain seq x y z
N MET A 1 3.31 -18.72 -6.48
CA MET A 1 3.84 -17.63 -5.62
C MET A 1 3.16 -16.28 -5.93
N GLN A 2 1.83 -16.23 -6.07
CA GLN A 2 1.08 -14.97 -6.32
C GLN A 2 0.44 -14.39 -5.05
N ASN A 3 0.22 -15.22 -4.02
CA ASN A 3 -0.45 -14.82 -2.79
C ASN A 3 0.42 -13.95 -1.86
N GLY A 4 1.74 -14.06 -1.95
CA GLY A 4 2.68 -13.28 -1.11
C GLY A 4 2.68 -11.78 -1.44
N PHE A 5 2.54 -11.43 -2.72
CA PHE A 5 2.46 -10.04 -3.15
C PHE A 5 1.14 -9.39 -2.71
N VAL A 6 0.02 -10.08 -2.93
CA VAL A 6 -1.30 -9.62 -2.50
C VAL A 6 -1.36 -9.51 -0.97
N GLY A 7 -0.80 -10.49 -0.25
CA GLY A 7 -0.71 -10.45 1.21
C GLY A 7 0.12 -9.28 1.72
N SER A 8 1.29 -9.02 1.13
CA SER A 8 2.14 -7.87 1.49
C SER A 8 1.44 -6.53 1.22
N PHE A 9 0.74 -6.44 0.09
CA PHE A 9 -0.04 -5.25 -0.26
C PHE A 9 -1.18 -4.98 0.72
N ILE A 10 -1.99 -6.01 1.04
CA ILE A 10 -3.10 -5.89 2.00
C ILE A 10 -2.60 -5.55 3.41
N GLY A 11 -1.49 -6.17 3.84
CA GLY A 11 -0.87 -5.88 5.13
C GLY A 11 -0.41 -4.43 5.26
N ARG A 12 0.27 -3.91 4.23
CA ARG A 12 0.72 -2.50 4.18
C ARG A 12 -0.44 -1.54 4.08
N PHE A 13 -1.43 -1.82 3.23
CA PHE A 13 -2.62 -0.97 3.13
C PHE A 13 -3.32 -0.83 4.48
N ARG A 14 -3.41 -1.92 5.25
CA ARG A 14 -4.02 -1.88 6.57
C ARG A 14 -3.16 -1.12 7.58
N GLY A 15 -1.85 -1.35 7.62
CA GLY A 15 -0.93 -0.72 8.59
C GLY A 15 -0.66 0.76 8.31
N GLU A 16 -0.31 1.08 7.07
CA GLU A 16 0.18 2.41 6.67
C GLU A 16 -0.95 3.35 6.21
N CYS A 17 -2.07 2.83 5.67
CA CYS A 17 -3.16 3.68 5.18
C CYS A 17 -4.34 3.70 6.14
N LEU A 18 -4.92 2.53 6.44
CA LEU A 18 -6.18 2.48 7.20
C LEU A 18 -6.00 2.69 8.71
N ASN A 19 -4.88 2.27 9.29
CA ASN A 19 -4.66 2.37 10.74
C ASN A 19 -4.10 3.73 11.18
N GLU A 20 -3.44 4.46 10.27
CA GLU A 20 -2.90 5.81 10.54
C GLU A 20 -3.92 6.92 10.31
N HIS A 21 -4.99 6.67 9.53
CA HIS A 21 -5.95 7.69 9.13
C HIS A 21 -7.36 7.42 9.68
N LEU A 22 -7.89 8.36 10.45
CA LEU A 22 -9.31 8.40 10.82
C LEU A 22 -10.14 9.00 9.68
N PHE A 23 -11.06 8.20 9.12
CA PHE A 23 -11.93 8.64 8.04
C PHE A 23 -13.21 9.29 8.58
N ALA A 24 -13.28 10.62 8.50
CA ALA A 24 -14.50 11.36 8.89
C ALA A 24 -15.69 11.13 7.93
N ASN A 25 -15.43 10.81 6.67
CA ASN A 25 -16.45 10.53 5.66
C ASN A 25 -15.90 9.71 4.47
N LEU A 26 -16.80 9.08 3.71
CA LEU A 26 -16.43 8.22 2.58
C LEU A 26 -15.68 8.96 1.45
N ARG A 27 -15.93 10.25 1.27
CA ARG A 27 -15.23 11.07 0.26
C ARG A 27 -13.77 11.26 0.64
N ASN A 28 -13.50 11.58 1.90
CA ASN A 28 -12.15 11.71 2.44
C ASN A 28 -11.41 10.37 2.36
N ALA A 29 -12.07 9.26 2.71
CA ALA A 29 -11.50 7.93 2.58
C ALA A 29 -11.09 7.61 1.14
N ARG A 30 -11.95 7.89 0.15
CA ARG A 30 -11.62 7.67 -1.27
C ARG A 30 -10.42 8.51 -1.72
N SER A 31 -10.34 9.76 -1.29
CA SER A 31 -9.22 10.64 -1.63
C SER A 31 -7.90 10.13 -1.03
N LEU A 32 -7.89 9.81 0.26
CA LEU A 32 -6.70 9.32 0.96
C LEU A 32 -6.22 7.97 0.40
N ILE A 33 -7.14 7.05 0.10
CA ILE A 33 -6.81 5.76 -0.52
C ILE A 33 -6.25 5.97 -1.93
N ALA A 34 -6.81 6.90 -2.72
CA ALA A 34 -6.31 7.20 -4.06
C ALA A 34 -4.89 7.77 -4.02
N THR A 35 -4.63 8.73 -3.11
CA THR A 35 -3.29 9.29 -2.89
C THR A 35 -2.31 8.22 -2.42
N TRP A 36 -2.68 7.39 -1.43
CA TRP A 36 -1.81 6.30 -0.95
C TRP A 36 -1.50 5.28 -2.05
N ARG A 37 -2.48 4.95 -2.90
CA ARG A 37 -2.28 4.04 -4.04
C ARG A 37 -1.33 4.63 -5.08
N ASP A 38 -1.44 5.92 -5.35
CA ASP A 38 -0.55 6.62 -6.27
C ASP A 38 0.90 6.62 -5.75
N ASP A 39 1.08 6.96 -4.47
CA ASP A 39 2.38 6.95 -3.81
C ASP A 39 3.01 5.54 -3.76
N ASN A 40 2.20 4.51 -3.49
CA ASN A 40 2.65 3.13 -3.50
C ASN A 40 3.11 2.67 -4.90
N ASN A 41 2.49 3.18 -5.96
CA ASN A 41 2.77 2.82 -7.34
C ASN A 41 3.88 3.66 -8.00
N HIS A 42 4.03 4.94 -7.63
CA HIS A 42 4.96 5.87 -8.29
C HIS A 42 6.19 6.22 -7.46
N HIS A 43 6.09 6.28 -6.13
CA HIS A 43 7.17 6.82 -5.28
C HIS A 43 7.90 5.77 -4.46
N ARG A 44 7.32 4.57 -4.28
CA ARG A 44 8.04 3.47 -3.65
C ARG A 44 8.79 2.67 -4.71
N PRO A 45 10.14 2.67 -4.73
CA PRO A 45 10.86 1.69 -5.51
C PRO A 45 10.36 0.32 -5.05
N HIS A 46 10.00 -0.54 -6.01
CA HIS A 46 9.62 -1.91 -5.73
C HIS A 46 10.81 -2.67 -5.13
N THR A 47 11.19 -2.40 -3.88
CA THR A 47 12.13 -3.19 -3.07
C THR A 47 11.47 -4.50 -2.64
N GLY A 48 10.84 -5.18 -3.60
CA GLY A 48 10.32 -6.54 -3.49
C GLY A 48 10.96 -7.47 -4.52
N ARG A 49 12.02 -7.03 -5.21
CA ARG A 49 12.73 -7.84 -6.21
C ARG A 49 14.21 -7.46 -6.32
N ASP A 50 14.90 -7.35 -5.20
CA ASP A 50 16.38 -7.29 -5.18
C ASP A 50 16.99 -8.30 -4.18
N GLU A 51 16.24 -9.34 -3.80
CA GLU A 51 16.78 -10.48 -3.03
C GLU A 51 16.89 -11.75 -3.91
N LEU A 52 17.33 -11.57 -5.16
CA LEU A 52 17.82 -12.68 -5.99
C LEU A 52 19.21 -12.37 -6.52
N THR A 53 20.21 -12.45 -5.64
CA THR A 53 21.54 -13.12 -5.82
C THR A 53 22.41 -12.82 -4.60
N PRO A 54 23.24 -13.76 -4.11
CA PRO A 54 23.72 -15.01 -4.71
C PRO A 54 23.00 -16.29 -4.23
#